data_AF-A0A4V3SWN0-F1
#
_entry.id   AF-A0A4V3SWN0-F1
#
_cell.length_a   1.000
_cell.length_b   1.000
_cell.length_c   1.000
_cell.angle_alpha   90.00
_cell.angle_beta   90.00
_cell.angle_gamma   90.00
#
_symmetry.space_group_name_H-M   'P 1'
#
loop_
_entity.id
_entity.type
_entity.pdbx_description
1 polymer ?
#
loop_
_entity_poly.entity_id
_entity_poly.type
_entity_poly.pdbx_seq_one_letter_code
_entity_poly.pdbx_strand_id
1 'polypeptide(L)'
;MVGSGGIRVAAAAAAAFGLVIAAQATASAEPRTVDATFGGYGEWNADPYGGAPGDSIRACDTSSDGWSIEVKLDIGRDGTWDRTATTRGHTSPYCTPWKTGNIKEGTPVRVQVANVDGGVTYPKGSLLLSHA
;
A
#
# COMPACT_ATOMS: atom_id res chain seq x y z
N MET A 1 10.63 35.81 -60.14
CA MET A 1 11.29 36.35 -58.93
C MET A 1 10.40 36.00 -57.74
N VAL A 2 10.97 35.31 -56.73
CA VAL A 2 10.68 35.34 -55.27
C VAL A 2 9.19 35.48 -54.88
N GLY A 3 8.50 34.55 -54.20
CA GLY A 3 8.89 33.78 -53.01
C GLY A 3 8.09 34.27 -51.78
N SER A 4 7.69 33.33 -50.90
CA SER A 4 7.10 33.51 -49.54
C SER A 4 5.57 33.58 -49.48
N GLY A 5 4.83 32.82 -48.68
CA GLY A 5 5.11 31.78 -47.68
C GLY A 5 3.75 31.13 -47.34
N GLY A 6 3.67 29.81 -47.20
CA GLY A 6 3.69 29.19 -45.88
C GLY A 6 2.28 28.81 -45.40
N ILE A 7 1.79 27.64 -45.86
CA ILE A 7 0.61 26.96 -45.31
C ILE A 7 0.87 26.67 -43.83
N ARG A 8 -0.06 27.05 -42.94
CA ARG A 8 -0.20 26.41 -41.62
C ARG A 8 -1.67 26.16 -41.31
N VAL A 9 -2.16 25.02 -41.78
CA VAL A 9 -3.27 24.31 -41.14
C VAL A 9 -2.70 23.73 -39.84
N ALA A 10 -2.98 24.36 -38.71
CA ALA A 10 -2.68 23.78 -37.41
C ALA A 10 -3.85 22.87 -37.02
N ALA A 11 -3.76 21.60 -37.42
CA ALA A 11 -4.46 20.53 -36.73
C ALA A 11 -3.67 20.17 -35.47
N ALA A 12 -4.34 20.10 -34.32
CA ALA A 12 -3.87 19.30 -33.20
C ALA A 12 -5.09 18.77 -32.44
N ALA A 13 -5.37 17.49 -32.70
CA ALA A 13 -6.36 16.68 -32.01
C ALA A 13 -5.96 16.43 -30.55
N ALA A 14 -6.97 16.06 -29.76
CA ALA A 14 -6.94 15.81 -28.32
C ALA A 14 -5.83 14.85 -27.83
N ALA A 15 -5.38 15.07 -26.59
CA ALA A 15 -4.75 14.04 -25.78
C ALA A 15 -5.44 14.00 -24.41
N ALA A 16 -6.50 13.18 -24.31
CA ALA A 16 -6.99 12.74 -23.00
C ALA A 16 -5.94 11.80 -22.42
N PHE A 17 -5.22 12.25 -21.39
CA PHE A 17 -4.33 11.39 -20.62
C PHE A 17 -5.18 10.51 -19.68
N GLY A 18 -5.70 9.41 -20.23
CA GLY A 18 -6.23 8.30 -19.42
C GLY A 18 -5.07 7.50 -18.85
N LEU A 19 -4.74 7.71 -17.57
CA LEU A 19 -3.81 6.84 -16.87
C LEU A 19 -4.52 5.51 -16.55
N VAL A 20 -4.30 4.50 -17.41
CA VAL A 20 -4.70 3.12 -17.10
C VAL A 20 -3.54 2.46 -16.36
N ILE A 21 -3.59 2.45 -15.03
CA ILE A 21 -2.70 1.58 -14.24
C ILE A 21 -3.30 0.18 -14.28
N ALA A 22 -2.94 -0.61 -15.29
CA ALA A 22 -3.14 -2.06 -15.26
C ALA A 22 -2.02 -2.68 -14.42
N ALA A 23 -2.16 -2.65 -13.09
CA ALA A 23 -1.31 -3.44 -12.22
C ALA A 23 -1.66 -4.92 -12.42
N GLN A 24 -0.83 -5.63 -13.18
CA GLN A 24 -0.89 -7.09 -13.28
C GLN A 24 -0.42 -7.65 -11.94
N ALA A 25 -1.34 -7.91 -11.01
CA ALA A 25 -1.03 -8.68 -9.83
C ALA A 25 -0.82 -10.14 -10.28
N THR A 26 0.43 -10.57 -10.42
CA THR A 26 0.73 -12.00 -10.32
C THR A 26 0.14 -12.48 -9.00
N ALA A 27 -0.74 -13.48 -9.03
CA ALA A 27 -1.26 -14.11 -7.83
C ALA A 27 -0.11 -14.82 -7.12
N SER A 28 0.64 -14.07 -6.31
CA SER A 28 1.61 -14.62 -5.37
C SER A 28 0.85 -14.99 -4.10
N ALA A 29 1.03 -16.23 -3.65
CA ALA A 29 0.56 -16.69 -2.33
C ALA A 29 1.44 -16.13 -1.19
N GLU A 30 2.58 -15.51 -1.51
CA GLU A 30 3.48 -14.94 -0.51
C GLU A 30 2.92 -13.64 0.08
N PRO A 31 3.28 -13.32 1.34
CA PRO A 31 2.94 -12.03 1.93
C PRO A 31 3.42 -10.87 1.06
N ARG A 32 2.51 -9.95 0.77
CA ARG A 32 2.81 -8.73 0.03
C ARG A 32 3.37 -7.68 0.98
N THR A 33 4.61 -7.29 0.75
CA THR A 33 5.27 -6.20 1.46
C THR A 33 4.83 -4.86 0.89
N VAL A 34 4.54 -3.91 1.77
CA VAL A 34 4.18 -2.53 1.47
C VAL A 34 5.10 -1.62 2.27
N ASP A 35 6.04 -0.97 1.59
CA ASP A 35 7.04 -0.14 2.24
C ASP A 35 6.41 1.06 2.96
N ALA A 36 6.88 1.37 4.16
CA ALA A 36 6.59 2.65 4.77
C ALA A 36 7.40 3.75 4.06
N THR A 37 7.14 5.02 4.37
CA THR A 37 7.91 6.13 3.79
C THR A 37 9.40 6.01 4.16
N PHE A 38 9.69 5.50 5.34
CA PHE A 38 11.04 5.21 5.83
C PHE A 38 10.99 4.17 6.94
N GLY A 39 12.14 3.57 7.24
CA GLY A 39 12.40 2.83 8.47
C GLY A 39 11.68 1.50 8.69
N GLY A 40 10.81 1.08 7.78
CA GLY A 40 10.13 -0.21 7.90
C GLY A 40 9.09 -0.44 6.83
N TYR A 41 8.23 -1.42 7.06
CA TYR A 41 7.23 -1.88 6.11
C TYR A 41 6.06 -2.56 6.82
N GLY A 42 4.94 -2.66 6.10
CA GLY A 42 3.83 -3.51 6.47
C GLY A 42 3.76 -4.73 5.56
N GLU A 43 3.14 -5.78 6.06
CA GLU A 43 2.85 -6.98 5.27
C GLU A 43 1.36 -7.28 5.30
N TRP A 44 0.86 -7.73 4.16
CA TRP A 44 -0.48 -8.29 3.98
C TRP A 44 -0.35 -9.69 3.41
N ASN A 45 -1.00 -10.66 4.04
CA ASN A 45 -1.02 -12.02 3.56
C ASN A 45 -2.47 -12.47 3.39
N ALA A 46 -2.89 -12.72 2.15
CA ALA A 46 -4.24 -13.17 1.83
C ALA A 46 -4.40 -14.66 2.19
N ASP A 47 -3.54 -15.50 1.63
CA ASP A 47 -3.54 -16.94 1.88
C ASP A 47 -2.43 -17.37 2.84
N PRO A 48 -2.60 -18.44 3.63
CA PRO A 48 -1.52 -18.97 4.44
C PRO A 48 -0.32 -19.39 3.59
N TYR A 49 0.87 -18.90 3.92
CA TYR A 49 2.11 -19.23 3.19
C TYR A 49 3.33 -19.16 4.10
N GLY A 50 4.21 -20.16 4.02
CA GLY A 50 5.51 -20.13 4.72
C GLY A 50 5.42 -19.95 6.25
N GLY A 51 4.29 -20.35 6.86
CA GLY A 51 4.03 -20.14 8.29
C GLY A 51 3.40 -18.78 8.63
N ALA A 52 3.29 -17.86 7.68
CA ALA A 52 2.43 -16.69 7.79
C ALA A 52 0.95 -17.12 7.67
N PRO A 53 0.07 -16.71 8.58
CA PRO A 53 -1.35 -16.99 8.49
C PRO A 53 -1.98 -16.21 7.32
N GLY A 54 -3.04 -16.76 6.73
CA GLY A 54 -3.89 -16.03 5.80
C GLY A 54 -4.69 -14.94 6.50
N ASP A 55 -5.31 -14.09 5.71
CA ASP A 55 -6.09 -12.94 6.14
C ASP A 55 -5.43 -12.15 7.27
N SER A 56 -4.17 -11.78 7.06
CA SER A 56 -3.38 -11.22 8.14
C SER A 56 -2.51 -10.05 7.74
N ILE A 57 -2.32 -9.15 8.72
CA ILE A 57 -1.40 -8.03 8.60
C ILE A 57 -0.34 -8.05 9.71
N ARG A 58 0.82 -7.47 9.41
CA ARG A 58 1.89 -7.25 10.36
C ARG A 58 2.61 -5.94 10.06
N ALA A 59 3.10 -5.27 11.10
CA ALA A 59 3.98 -4.12 10.99
C ALA A 59 5.41 -4.50 11.37
N CYS A 60 6.39 -4.07 10.59
CA CYS A 60 7.81 -4.30 10.81
C CYS A 60 8.57 -2.98 10.77
N ASP A 61 9.18 -2.63 11.90
CA ASP A 61 10.08 -1.51 12.06
C ASP A 61 11.52 -2.04 12.07
N THR A 62 12.35 -1.48 11.19
CA THR A 62 13.69 -1.98 10.91
C THR A 62 14.79 -0.97 11.23
N SER A 63 14.44 0.30 11.44
CA SER A 63 15.42 1.35 11.74
C SER A 63 15.07 2.13 13.01
N SER A 64 16.08 2.48 13.80
CA SER A 64 15.93 3.35 14.97
C SER A 64 15.92 4.84 14.59
N ASP A 65 14.96 5.26 13.75
CA ASP A 65 14.80 6.64 13.28
C ASP A 65 13.85 7.48 14.15
N GLY A 66 13.34 6.89 15.24
CA GLY A 66 12.40 7.53 16.16
C GLY A 66 10.94 7.42 15.72
N TRP A 67 10.66 6.76 14.61
CA TRP A 67 9.29 6.50 14.15
C TRP A 67 8.94 5.03 14.34
N SER A 68 7.63 4.78 14.45
CA SER A 68 7.07 3.44 14.43
C SER A 68 6.29 3.20 13.14
N ILE A 69 6.01 1.94 12.83
CA ILE A 69 5.20 1.54 11.70
C ILE A 69 3.79 1.19 12.18
N GLU A 70 2.78 1.68 11.47
CA GLU A 70 1.38 1.30 11.64
C GLU A 70 0.83 0.78 10.33
N VAL A 71 0.19 -0.39 10.39
CA VAL A 71 -0.48 -1.04 9.28
C VAL A 71 -1.95 -1.16 9.61
N LYS A 72 -2.80 -0.64 8.72
CA LYS A 72 -4.25 -0.67 8.84
C LYS A 72 -4.86 -1.43 7.69
N LEU A 73 -5.81 -2.30 8.00
CA LEU A 73 -6.61 -3.06 7.04
C LEU A 73 -8.05 -2.56 7.10
N ASP A 74 -8.59 -2.20 5.96
CA ASP A 74 -10.02 -1.96 5.71
C ASP A 74 -10.55 -3.10 4.86
N ILE A 75 -11.50 -3.84 5.41
CA ILE A 75 -12.19 -5.00 4.84
C ILE A 75 -13.48 -4.51 4.20
N GLY A 76 -13.65 -4.79 2.91
CA GLY A 76 -14.76 -4.26 2.12
C GLY A 76 -14.48 -2.87 1.53
N ARG A 77 -13.38 -2.22 1.92
CA ARG A 77 -12.98 -0.86 1.48
C ARG A 77 -14.04 0.18 1.84
N ASP A 78 -14.69 0.03 2.98
CA ASP A 78 -15.83 0.85 3.39
C ASP A 78 -15.44 2.18 4.07
N GLY A 79 -14.15 2.37 4.33
CA GLY A 79 -13.61 3.57 5.01
C GLY A 79 -13.32 3.36 6.49
N THR A 80 -13.68 2.20 7.05
CA THR A 80 -13.42 1.81 8.44
C THR A 80 -12.16 0.96 8.52
N TRP A 81 -11.37 1.14 9.58
CA TRP A 81 -10.19 0.30 9.82
C TRP A 81 -10.56 -0.88 10.73
N ASP A 82 -10.72 -2.05 10.15
CA ASP A 82 -11.09 -3.28 10.87
C ASP A 82 -9.93 -3.87 11.67
N ARG A 83 -8.70 -3.72 11.18
CA ARG A 83 -7.50 -4.22 11.88
C ARG A 83 -6.39 -3.20 11.82
N THR A 84 -5.66 -3.08 12.92
CA THR A 84 -4.49 -2.21 13.03
C THR A 84 -3.37 -2.95 13.74
N ALA A 85 -2.21 -3.10 13.10
CA ALA A 85 -0.96 -3.58 13.70
C ALA A 85 0.01 -2.40 13.83
N THR A 86 0.72 -2.27 14.95
CA THR A 86 1.65 -1.15 15.15
C THR A 86 2.85 -1.55 15.99
N THR A 87 4.01 -0.98 15.67
CA THR A 87 5.25 -1.12 16.45
C THR A 87 5.41 -0.04 17.52
N ARG A 88 4.45 0.87 17.69
CA ARG A 88 4.50 1.90 18.76
C ARG A 88 4.76 1.25 20.12
N GLY A 89 5.67 1.85 20.88
CA GLY A 89 6.08 1.36 22.20
C GLY A 89 7.12 0.25 22.19
N HIS A 90 7.61 -0.16 21.02
CA HIS A 90 8.70 -1.10 20.87
C HIS A 90 9.94 -0.43 20.25
N THR A 91 11.12 -0.87 20.66
CA THR A 91 12.39 -0.42 20.08
C THR A 91 12.69 -1.20 18.80
N SER A 92 13.06 -0.48 17.74
CA SER A 92 13.55 -1.07 16.50
C SER A 92 14.87 -1.84 16.70
N PRO A 93 15.12 -2.96 15.97
CA PRO A 93 14.23 -3.62 15.02
C PRO A 93 13.15 -4.47 15.71
N TYR A 94 11.91 -4.37 15.23
CA TYR A 94 10.77 -5.12 15.77
C TYR A 94 9.69 -5.34 14.71
N CYS A 95 9.23 -6.59 14.59
CA CYS A 95 8.01 -6.93 13.87
C CYS A 95 6.94 -7.37 14.87
N THR A 96 5.70 -6.90 14.68
CA THR A 96 4.57 -7.35 15.51
C THR A 96 4.28 -8.84 15.26
N PRO A 97 3.56 -9.54 16.15
CA PRO A 97 2.86 -10.75 15.75
C PRO A 97 1.89 -10.46 14.58
N TRP A 98 1.56 -11.48 13.81
CA TRP A 98 0.51 -11.38 12.79
C TRP A 98 -0.85 -11.12 13.46
N LYS A 99 -1.56 -10.11 12.99
CA LYS A 99 -2.97 -9.89 13.35
C LYS A 99 -3.85 -10.55 12.31
N THR A 100 -4.50 -11.62 12.72
CA THR A 100 -5.28 -12.52 11.84
C THR A 100 -6.77 -12.34 12.05
N GLY A 101 -7.55 -12.92 11.12
CA GLY A 101 -8.97 -13.16 11.29
C GLY A 101 -9.58 -13.49 9.95
N ASN A 102 -10.48 -14.47 9.89
CA ASN A 102 -11.03 -14.90 8.61
C ASN A 102 -11.77 -13.76 7.93
N ILE A 103 -11.51 -13.59 6.64
CA ILE A 103 -12.22 -12.69 5.74
C ILE A 103 -12.94 -13.59 4.74
N LYS A 104 -14.12 -13.16 4.28
CA LYS A 104 -14.80 -13.90 3.22
C LYS A 104 -13.96 -13.81 1.95
N GLU A 105 -13.69 -14.95 1.32
CA GLU A 105 -13.00 -15.05 0.04
C GLU A 105 -13.51 -14.06 -1.01
N GLY A 106 -12.59 -13.43 -1.73
CA GLY A 106 -12.87 -12.42 -2.75
C GLY A 106 -13.30 -11.07 -2.19
N THR A 107 -13.32 -10.87 -0.87
CA THR A 107 -13.65 -9.57 -0.28
C THR A 107 -12.55 -8.56 -0.60
N PRO A 108 -12.87 -7.39 -1.18
CA PRO A 108 -11.87 -6.38 -1.47
C PRO A 108 -11.31 -5.84 -0.15
N VAL A 109 -9.99 -5.70 -0.07
CA VAL A 109 -9.31 -5.10 1.07
C VAL A 109 -8.44 -3.92 0.65
N ARG A 110 -8.24 -2.99 1.58
CA ARG A 110 -7.28 -1.89 1.45
C ARG A 110 -6.34 -1.93 2.64
N VAL A 111 -5.05 -2.01 2.36
CA VAL A 111 -3.99 -1.99 3.37
C VAL A 111 -3.28 -0.65 3.28
N GLN A 112 -3.16 0.05 4.41
CA GLN A 112 -2.41 1.28 4.53
C GLN A 112 -1.23 1.06 5.47
N VAL A 113 -0.05 1.51 5.06
CA VAL A 113 1.15 1.53 5.89
C VAL A 113 1.58 2.97 6.08
N ALA A 114 1.75 3.39 7.33
CA ALA A 114 2.18 4.74 7.65
C ALA A 114 3.23 4.74 8.76
N ASN A 115 4.15 5.70 8.69
CA ASN A 115 5.03 6.05 9.79
C ASN A 115 4.23 6.83 10.84
N VAL A 116 4.43 6.51 12.11
CA VAL A 116 3.71 7.11 13.23
C VAL A 116 4.64 7.38 14.40
N ASP A 117 4.46 8.51 15.08
CA ASP A 117 5.21 8.89 16.29
C ASP A 117 4.34 9.77 17.18
N GLY A 118 4.33 9.55 18.50
CA GLY A 118 3.75 10.48 19.47
C GLY A 118 2.31 10.98 19.23
N GLY A 119 1.49 10.25 18.44
CA GLY A 119 0.14 10.67 18.01
C GLY A 119 0.07 11.33 16.62
N VAL A 120 1.20 11.62 16.01
CA VAL A 120 1.33 12.09 14.63
C VAL A 120 1.37 10.88 13.68
N THR A 121 0.64 10.98 12.57
CA THR A 121 0.73 10.03 11.45
C THR A 121 1.30 10.74 10.25
N TYR A 122 2.32 10.16 9.63
CA TYR A 122 2.92 10.72 8.43
C TYR A 122 1.89 10.67 7.28
N PRO A 123 1.58 11.81 6.62
CA PRO A 123 0.44 11.90 5.72
C PRO A 123 0.62 11.16 4.39
N LYS A 124 1.84 10.72 4.05
CA LYS A 124 2.17 10.02 2.79
C LYS A 124 2.49 8.54 3.02
N GLY A 125 1.59 7.83 3.72
CA GLY A 125 1.66 6.38 3.82
C GLY A 125 1.49 5.69 2.46
N SER A 126 1.95 4.45 2.37
CA SER A 126 1.77 3.58 1.21
C SER A 126 0.44 2.84 1.27
N LEU A 127 -0.10 2.51 0.10
CA LEU A 127 -1.39 1.84 -0.03
C LEU A 127 -1.27 0.61 -0.92
N LEU A 128 -1.90 -0.47 -0.49
CA LEU A 128 -2.10 -1.68 -1.28
C LEU A 128 -3.60 -1.98 -1.38
N LEU A 129 -4.05 -2.23 -2.61
CA LEU A 129 -5.39 -2.72 -2.90
C LEU A 129 -5.29 -4.21 -3.24
N SER A 130 -6.00 -5.04 -2.49
CA SER A 130 -6.00 -6.50 -2.68
C SER A 130 -7.42 -7.06 -2.51
N HIS A 131 -7.52 -8.39 -2.56
CA HIS A 131 -8.64 -9.17 -2.04
C HIS A 131 -8.10 -10.14 -0.98
N ALA A 132 -8.99 -10.59 -0.10
CA ALA A 132 -8.84 -11.85 0.62
C ALA A 132 -8.95 -12.99 -0.39
#